data_AF-A0A8X6WRI1-F1
#
_entry.id   AF-A0A8X6WRI1-F1
#
_cell.length_a   1.000
_cell.length_b   1.000
_cell.length_c   1.000
_cell.angle_alpha   90.00
_cell.angle_beta   90.00
_cell.angle_gamma   90.00
#
_symmetry.space_group_name_H-M   'P 1'
#
loop_
_entity.id
_entity.type
_entity.pdbx_description
1 polymer ?
#
loop_
_entity_poly.entity_id
_entity_poly.type
_entity_poly.pdbx_seq_one_letter_code
_entity_poly.pdbx_strand_id
1 'polypeptide(L)'
;MHNDMKKEACTQLVKDTASNNEVFALDLQSVLLIPRSNVSALYYKTKLIVHNFTLYNVRKNKGYCYIWNECEGKLTSNEFPTIIVTALRKFINQNPIGDDQELILYSDGCTYQNRNEVLSNALLNFSMQNKITITQKFL
;
A
#
# COMPACT_ATOMS: atom_id res chain seq x y z
N MET A 1 11.18 15.08 16.57
CA MET A 1 10.17 14.02 16.81
C MET A 1 9.69 13.36 15.52
N HIS A 2 8.92 14.02 14.63
CA HIS A 2 8.44 13.40 13.36
C HIS A 2 9.56 12.92 12.43
N ASN A 3 10.64 13.69 12.31
CA ASN A 3 11.79 13.32 11.48
C ASN A 3 12.67 12.22 12.10
N ASP A 4 12.59 12.01 13.41
CA ASP A 4 13.38 11.00 14.13
C ASP A 4 12.70 9.64 14.03
N MET A 5 11.37 9.60 14.19
CA MET A 5 10.56 8.40 13.94
C MET A 5 10.70 7.89 12.50
N LYS A 6 10.76 8.79 11.51
CA LYS A 6 11.04 8.42 10.11
C LYS A 6 12.41 7.79 9.92
N LYS A 7 13.44 8.29 10.62
CA LYS A 7 14.81 7.73 10.55
C LYS A 7 14.88 6.35 11.21
N GLU A 8 14.21 6.16 12.33
CA GLU A 8 14.13 4.88 13.03
C GLU A 8 13.41 3.83 12.18
N ALA A 9 12.27 4.19 11.57
CA ALA A 9 11.54 3.29 10.69
C ALA A 9 12.34 2.94 9.43
N CYS A 10 13.09 3.90 8.86
CA CYS A 10 14.01 3.64 7.75
C CYS A 10 15.12 2.66 8.17
N THR A 11 15.62 2.77 9.40
CA THR A 11 16.63 1.86 9.95
C THR A 11 16.06 0.45 10.16
N GLN A 12 14.80 0.32 10.59
CA GLN A 12 14.13 -0.98 10.70
C GLN A 12 13.85 -1.59 9.33
N LEU A 13 13.41 -0.80 8.36
CA LEU A 13 13.21 -1.23 6.96
C LEU A 13 14.50 -1.83 6.38
N VAL A 14 15.64 -1.18 6.61
CA VAL A 14 16.96 -1.68 6.15
C VAL A 14 17.32 -3.00 6.83
N LYS A 15 17.05 -3.14 8.14
CA LYS A 15 17.30 -4.39 8.88
C LYS A 15 16.43 -5.54 8.38
N ASP A 16 15.14 -5.28 8.16
CA ASP A 16 14.19 -6.29 7.69
C ASP A 16 14.43 -6.69 6.22
N THR A 17 14.93 -5.76 5.41
CA THR A 17 15.36 -6.04 4.03
C THR A 17 16.65 -6.87 3.99
N ALA A 18 17.49 -6.78 5.03
CA ALA A 18 18.70 -7.58 5.16
C ALA A 18 18.41 -9.03 5.59
N SER A 19 17.30 -9.26 6.30
CA SER A 19 16.73 -10.61 6.45
C SER A 19 16.14 -11.05 5.11
N ASN A 20 16.07 -12.35 4.82
CA ASN A 20 15.58 -12.88 3.54
C ASN A 20 14.05 -12.68 3.32
N ASN A 21 13.46 -11.69 3.97
CA ASN A 21 12.03 -11.36 3.98
C ASN A 21 11.66 -10.49 2.76
N GLU A 22 10.38 -10.48 2.43
CA GLU A 22 9.82 -9.61 1.40
C GLU A 22 9.16 -8.40 2.07
N VAL A 23 9.72 -7.22 1.83
CA VAL A 23 9.31 -5.99 2.50
C VAL A 23 8.60 -5.07 1.52
N PHE A 24 7.38 -4.68 1.87
CA PHE A 24 6.56 -3.76 1.09
C PHE A 24 6.24 -2.50 1.91
N ALA A 25 6.36 -1.34 1.27
CA ALA A 25 5.89 -0.07 1.81
C ALA A 25 4.62 0.38 1.06
N LEU A 26 3.60 0.76 1.82
CA LEU A 26 2.30 1.24 1.34
C LEU A 26 2.21 2.74 1.57
N ASP A 27 1.86 3.50 0.53
CA ASP A 27 1.62 4.94 0.62
C ASP A 27 0.51 5.37 -0.33
N LEU A 28 -0.41 6.22 0.14
CA LEU A 28 -1.45 6.84 -0.67
C LEU A 28 -1.04 8.27 -1.01
N GLN A 29 -0.95 8.56 -2.31
CA GLN A 29 -0.65 9.90 -2.76
C GLN A 29 -1.82 10.87 -2.48
N SER A 30 -1.48 12.15 -2.28
CA SER A 30 -2.48 13.22 -2.21
C SER A 30 -3.39 13.22 -3.44
N VAL A 31 -4.65 13.63 -3.22
CA VAL A 31 -5.70 13.63 -4.24
C VAL A 31 -5.24 14.37 -5.50
N LEU A 32 -5.33 13.69 -6.64
CA LEU A 32 -5.02 14.24 -7.95
C LEU A 32 -6.31 14.74 -8.60
N LEU A 33 -6.28 15.98 -9.08
CA LEU A 33 -7.40 16.61 -9.79
C LEU A 33 -7.07 16.71 -11.27
N ILE A 34 -7.92 16.14 -12.12
CA ILE A 34 -7.77 16.19 -13.58
C ILE A 34 -9.00 16.81 -14.27
N PRO A 35 -8.81 17.55 -15.39
CA PRO A 35 -7.53 17.90 -16.00
C PRO A 35 -6.81 19.04 -15.27
N ARG A 36 -5.47 18.99 -15.26
CA ARG A 36 -4.64 20.08 -14.73
C ARG A 36 -4.49 21.15 -15.79
N SER A 37 -5.13 22.31 -15.59
CA SER A 37 -5.01 23.45 -16.49
C SER A 37 -4.97 24.75 -15.69
N ASN A 38 -4.17 25.71 -16.18
CA ASN A 38 -4.04 27.04 -15.60
C ASN A 38 -5.10 28.03 -16.12
N VAL A 39 -6.03 27.56 -16.95
CA VAL A 39 -7.10 28.39 -17.50
C VAL A 39 -8.11 28.70 -16.40
N SER A 40 -8.41 29.98 -16.19
CA SER A 40 -9.35 30.46 -15.17
C SER A 40 -10.75 29.85 -15.29
N ALA A 41 -11.18 29.51 -16.50
CA ALA A 41 -12.46 28.84 -16.75
C ALA A 41 -12.58 27.46 -16.07
N LEU A 42 -11.47 26.79 -15.75
CA LEU A 42 -11.48 25.51 -15.03
C LEU A 42 -11.73 25.68 -13.52
N TYR A 43 -11.65 26.90 -12.99
CA TYR A 43 -11.92 27.17 -11.57
C TYR A 43 -13.39 26.89 -11.21
N TYR A 44 -14.30 27.16 -12.15
CA TYR A 44 -15.74 26.97 -11.96
C TYR A 44 -16.25 25.60 -12.40
N LYS A 45 -15.36 24.70 -12.85
CA LYS A 45 -15.72 23.35 -13.30
C LYS A 45 -15.33 22.32 -12.24
N THR A 46 -16.20 21.34 -12.04
CA THR A 46 -15.89 20.16 -11.23
C THR A 46 -14.74 19.40 -11.87
N LYS A 47 -13.68 19.15 -11.10
CA LYS A 47 -12.52 18.38 -11.54
C LYS A 47 -12.72 16.93 -11.11
N LEU A 48 -12.35 16.02 -12.00
CA LEU A 48 -12.41 14.59 -11.72
C LEU A 48 -11.34 14.25 -10.69
N ILE A 49 -11.75 13.58 -9.61
CA ILE A 49 -10.87 13.12 -8.54
C ILE A 49 -10.25 11.78 -8.95
N VAL A 50 -8.92 11.72 -8.84
CA VAL A 50 -8.12 10.52 -9.09
C VAL A 50 -7.28 10.20 -7.86
N HIS A 51 -7.28 8.92 -7.50
CA HIS A 51 -6.51 8.36 -6.41
C HIS A 51 -5.37 7.53 -6.97
N ASN A 52 -4.21 7.59 -6.31
CA ASN A 52 -3.05 6.77 -6.65
C ASN A 52 -2.51 6.12 -5.38
N PHE A 53 -2.69 4.81 -5.27
CA PHE A 53 -2.16 4.01 -4.19
C PHE A 53 -0.89 3.29 -4.64
N THR A 54 0.18 3.44 -3.86
CA THR A 54 1.49 2.93 -4.23
C THR A 54 1.92 1.80 -3.30
N LEU A 55 2.40 0.73 -3.91
CA LEU A 55 3.00 -0.42 -3.25
C LEU A 55 4.45 -0.52 -3.73
N TYR A 56 5.39 -0.29 -2.82
CA TYR A 56 6.82 -0.35 -3.13
C TYR A 56 7.46 -1.59 -2.50
N ASN A 57 7.98 -2.51 -3.31
CA ASN A 57 8.81 -3.60 -2.84
C ASN A 57 10.25 -3.08 -2.65
N VAL A 58 10.67 -3.00 -1.38
CA VAL A 58 11.97 -2.43 -0.98
C VAL A 58 13.12 -3.31 -1.45
N ARG A 59 12.94 -4.64 -1.41
CA ARG A 59 13.99 -5.60 -1.76
C ARG A 59 14.30 -5.62 -3.25
N LYS A 60 13.25 -5.63 -4.08
CA LYS A 60 13.36 -5.72 -5.54
C LYS A 60 13.45 -4.34 -6.21
N ASN A 61 13.35 -3.25 -5.44
CA ASN A 61 13.26 -1.88 -5.92
C ASN A 61 12.19 -1.70 -7.02
N LYS A 62 11.01 -2.32 -6.81
CA LYS A 62 9.87 -2.24 -7.75
C LYS A 62 8.70 -1.54 -7.10
N GLY A 63 8.25 -0.45 -7.71
CA GLY A 63 7.03 0.26 -7.35
C GLY A 63 5.86 -0.15 -8.24
N TYR A 64 4.70 -0.37 -7.64
CA TYR A 64 3.43 -0.61 -8.33
C TYR A 64 2.46 0.51 -7.97
N CYS A 65 1.89 1.16 -8.98
CA CYS A 65 0.91 2.22 -8.82
C CYS A 65 -0.48 1.70 -9.21
N TYR A 66 -1.43 1.83 -8.31
CA TYR A 66 -2.84 1.48 -8.50
C TYR A 66 -3.63 2.78 -8.57
N ILE A 67 -4.08 3.12 -9.77
CA ILE A 67 -4.77 4.37 -10.06
C ILE A 67 -6.24 4.05 -10.35
N TRP A 68 -7.13 4.81 -9.73
CA TRP A 68 -8.57 4.77 -10.03
C TRP A 68 -9.18 6.17 -9.89
N ASN A 69 -10.28 6.39 -10.59
CA ASN A 69 -11.04 7.63 -10.49
C ASN A 69 -12.31 7.46 -9.64
N GLU A 70 -12.92 8.58 -9.25
CA GLU A 70 -14.15 8.59 -8.43
C GLU A 70 -15.37 7.89 -9.06
N CYS A 71 -15.36 7.64 -10.37
CA CYS A 71 -16.40 6.89 -11.07
C CYS A 71 -16.21 5.36 -10.96
N GLU A 72 -14.96 4.90 -10.82
CA GLU A 72 -14.60 3.48 -10.74
C GLU A 72 -14.65 2.95 -9.31
N GLY A 73 -14.30 3.81 -8.34
CA GLY A 73 -14.21 3.43 -6.94
C GLY A 73 -14.17 4.65 -6.01
N LYS A 74 -14.58 4.44 -4.76
CA LYS A 74 -14.55 5.43 -3.68
C LYS A 74 -13.46 5.08 -2.70
N LEU A 75 -12.99 6.03 -1.90
CA LEU A 75 -12.01 5.79 -0.84
C LEU A 75 -12.49 4.88 0.32
N THR A 76 -13.50 4.03 0.17
CA THR A 76 -14.02 3.20 1.27
C THR A 76 -13.02 2.15 1.78
N SER A 77 -13.16 1.75 3.04
CA SER A 77 -12.29 0.78 3.73
C SER A 77 -12.24 -0.62 3.08
N ASN A 78 -13.06 -0.91 2.07
CA ASN A 78 -13.04 -2.18 1.34
C ASN A 78 -12.15 -2.13 0.08
N GLU A 79 -11.92 -0.95 -0.49
CA GLU A 79 -11.12 -0.82 -1.72
C GLU A 79 -9.63 -1.06 -1.43
N PHE A 80 -9.10 -0.45 -0.37
CA PHE A 80 -7.71 -0.61 0.03
C PHE A 80 -7.32 -2.09 0.29
N PRO A 81 -8.06 -2.87 1.10
CA PRO A 81 -7.79 -4.30 1.26
C PRO A 81 -7.84 -5.07 -0.05
N THR A 82 -8.80 -4.75 -0.92
CA THR A 82 -8.94 -5.44 -2.22
C THR A 82 -7.73 -5.19 -3.11
N ILE A 83 -7.25 -3.94 -3.18
CA ILE A 83 -6.06 -3.56 -3.94
C ILE A 83 -4.83 -4.27 -3.36
N ILE A 84 -4.63 -4.21 -2.04
CA ILE A 84 -3.49 -4.82 -1.35
C ILE A 84 -3.47 -6.34 -1.56
N VAL A 85 -4.57 -7.05 -1.28
CA VAL A 85 -4.65 -8.51 -1.45
C VAL A 85 -4.47 -8.91 -2.92
N THR A 86 -5.03 -8.15 -3.87
CA THR A 86 -4.84 -8.42 -5.30
C THR A 86 -3.38 -8.25 -5.71
N ALA A 87 -2.71 -7.22 -5.20
CA ALA A 87 -1.30 -6.97 -5.44
C ALA A 87 -0.43 -8.09 -4.87
N LEU A 88 -0.69 -8.50 -3.63
CA LEU A 88 0.02 -9.60 -2.97
C LEU A 88 -0.19 -10.94 -3.68
N ARG A 89 -1.43 -11.22 -4.12
CA ARG A 89 -1.71 -12.44 -4.89
C ARG A 89 -0.94 -12.46 -6.21
N LYS A 90 -0.91 -11.34 -6.94
CA LYS A 90 -0.10 -11.22 -8.16
C LYS A 90 1.39 -11.44 -7.88
N PHE A 91 1.87 -10.92 -6.75
CA PHE A 91 3.26 -11.06 -6.35
C PHE A 91 3.64 -12.52 -6.05
N ILE A 92 2.84 -13.22 -5.24
CA ILE A 92 3.08 -14.64 -4.90
C ILE A 92 3.05 -15.52 -6.15
N ASN A 93 2.08 -15.30 -7.04
CA ASN A 93 1.98 -16.08 -8.27
C ASN A 93 3.23 -15.94 -9.16
N GLN A 94 3.89 -14.79 -9.12
CA GLN A 94 5.12 -14.54 -9.88
C GLN A 94 6.38 -14.97 -9.11
N ASN A 95 6.34 -14.96 -7.79
CA ASN A 95 7.46 -15.26 -6.90
C ASN A 95 6.93 -16.03 -5.69
N PRO A 96 6.93 -17.38 -5.73
CA PRO A 96 6.51 -18.16 -4.57
C PRO A 96 7.43 -17.83 -3.39
N ILE A 97 6.83 -17.49 -2.26
CA ILE A 97 7.51 -17.22 -1.00
C ILE A 97 7.82 -18.59 -0.38
N GLY A 98 9.09 -18.83 -0.02
CA GLY A 98 9.49 -20.07 0.65
C GLY A 98 9.01 -20.12 2.11
N ASP A 99 9.02 -21.32 2.72
CA ASP A 99 8.56 -21.53 4.11
C ASP A 99 9.30 -20.66 5.14
N ASP A 100 10.55 -20.28 4.87
CA ASP A 100 11.39 -19.45 5.78
C ASP A 100 11.28 -17.93 5.52
N GLN A 101 10.38 -17.50 4.65
CA GLN A 101 10.26 -16.09 4.25
C GLN A 101 8.97 -15.46 4.76
N GLU A 102 9.11 -14.34 5.46
CA GLU A 102 7.97 -13.57 5.93
C GLU A 102 7.67 -12.38 5.01
N LEU A 103 6.38 -12.03 4.91
CA LEU A 103 5.92 -10.85 4.22
C LEU A 103 5.71 -9.71 5.23
N ILE A 104 6.51 -8.64 5.11
CA ILE A 104 6.42 -7.48 5.99
C ILE A 104 5.78 -6.33 5.23
N LEU A 105 4.65 -5.85 5.74
CA LEU A 105 3.92 -4.70 5.22
C LEU A 105 4.17 -3.50 6.13
N TYR A 106 4.76 -2.46 5.58
CA TYR A 106 4.91 -1.16 6.21
C TYR A 106 3.84 -0.22 5.70
N SER A 107 3.08 0.37 6.63
CA SER A 107 2.01 1.30 6.30
C SER A 107 1.98 2.46 7.28
N ASP A 108 1.37 3.58 6.87
CA ASP A 108 1.01 4.63 7.81
C ASP A 108 -0.07 4.14 8.80
N GLY A 109 -0.18 4.82 9.94
CA GLY A 109 -1.20 4.53 10.95
C GLY A 109 -2.62 4.98 10.57
N CYS A 110 -2.91 5.27 9.29
CA CYS A 110 -4.21 5.82 8.89
C CYS A 110 -5.31 4.77 9.07
N THR A 111 -6.24 5.02 9.99
CA THR A 111 -7.32 4.09 10.35
C THR A 111 -8.23 3.76 9.18
N TYR A 112 -8.47 4.72 8.30
CA TYR A 112 -9.37 4.52 7.18
C TYR A 112 -8.77 3.61 6.09
N GLN A 113 -7.44 3.67 5.93
CA GLN A 113 -6.73 3.04 4.81
C GLN A 113 -6.07 1.72 5.23
N ASN A 114 -5.20 1.80 6.25
CA ASN A 114 -4.26 0.74 6.60
C ASN A 114 -4.49 0.16 7.99
N ARG A 115 -5.16 0.88 8.90
CA ARG A 115 -5.46 0.41 10.25
C ARG A 115 -6.98 0.21 10.44
N ASN A 116 -7.53 -0.76 9.71
CA ASN A 116 -8.93 -1.17 9.82
C ASN A 116 -9.07 -2.70 9.97
N GLU A 117 -10.20 -3.13 10.55
CA GLU A 117 -10.52 -4.55 10.77
C GLU A 117 -10.68 -5.31 9.46
N VAL A 118 -11.17 -4.64 8.41
CA VAL A 118 -11.38 -5.25 7.09
C VAL A 118 -10.05 -5.71 6.49
N LEU A 119 -9.01 -4.88 6.57
CA LEU A 119 -7.67 -5.19 6.09
C LEU A 119 -7.05 -6.31 6.92
N SER A 120 -7.14 -6.23 8.26
CA SER A 120 -6.62 -7.29 9.12
C SER A 120 -7.27 -8.65 8.82
N ASN A 121 -8.58 -8.69 8.65
CA ASN A 121 -9.31 -9.91 8.27
C ASN A 121 -8.94 -10.40 6.87
N ALA A 122 -8.79 -9.48 5.91
CA ALA A 122 -8.41 -9.81 4.54
C ALA A 122 -6.98 -10.39 4.47
N LEU A 123 -6.04 -9.81 5.21
CA LEU A 123 -4.66 -10.31 5.33
C LEU A 123 -4.60 -11.65 6.05
N LEU A 124 -5.38 -11.83 7.13
CA LEU A 124 -5.47 -13.12 7.83
C LEU A 124 -5.97 -14.23 6.90
N ASN A 125 -7.07 -13.99 6.17
CA ASN A 125 -7.59 -14.94 5.22
C ASN A 125 -6.57 -15.27 4.11
N PHE A 126 -5.86 -14.26 3.61
CA PHE A 126 -4.81 -14.44 2.62
C PHE A 126 -3.60 -15.24 3.15
N SER A 127 -3.20 -14.99 4.40
CA SER A 127 -2.16 -15.73 5.11
C SER A 127 -2.54 -17.21 5.27
N MET A 128 -3.76 -17.50 5.70
CA MET A 128 -4.25 -18.88 5.86
C MET A 128 -4.30 -19.65 4.54
N GLN A 129 -4.70 -19.00 3.45
CA GLN A 129 -4.79 -19.63 2.12
C GLN A 129 -3.42 -20.00 1.55
N ASN A 130 -2.42 -19.14 1.75
CA ASN A 130 -1.09 -19.33 1.15
C ASN A 130 -0.05 -19.87 2.14
N LYS A 131 -0.43 -20.08 3.41
CA LYS A 131 0.45 -20.51 4.51
C LYS A 131 1.68 -19.61 4.70
N ILE A 132 1.51 -18.29 4.58
CA ILE A 132 2.58 -17.31 4.70
C ILE A 132 2.37 -16.45 5.94
N THR A 133 3.43 -16.20 6.69
CA THR A 133 3.42 -15.25 7.81
C THR A 133 3.45 -13.82 7.28
N ILE A 134 2.45 -13.02 7.68
CA ILE A 134 2.34 -11.61 7.30
C ILE A 134 2.42 -10.75 8.54
N THR A 135 3.38 -9.82 8.54
CA THR A 135 3.60 -8.87 9.64
C THR A 135 3.30 -7.46 9.14
N GLN A 136 2.26 -6.83 9.70
CA GLN A 136 1.96 -5.42 9.41
C GLN A 136 2.61 -4.52 10.47
N LYS A 137 3.50 -3.62 10.04
CA LYS A 137 4.17 -2.61 10.85
C LYS A 137 3.63 -1.23 10.50
N PHE A 138 3.33 -0.45 11.53
CA PHE A 138 2.87 0.93 11.39
C PHE A 138 4.02 1.91 11.63
N LEU A 139 4.16 2.90 10.76
CA LEU A 139 5.08 4.03 10.89
C LEU A 139 4.48 5.21 11.64
#